data_AF-A0A7I4YZV7-F1
#
_entry.id   AF-A0A7I4YZV7-F1
#
_cell.length_a   1.000
_cell.length_b   1.000
_cell.length_c   1.000
_cell.angle_alpha   90.00
_cell.angle_beta   90.00
_cell.angle_gamma   90.00
#
_symmetry.space_group_name_H-M   'P 1'
#
loop_
_entity.id
_entity.type
_entity.pdbx_description
1 polymer ?
#
loop_
_entity_poly.entity_id
_entity_poly.type
_entity_poly.pdbx_seq_one_letter_code
_entity_poly.pdbx_strand_id
1 'polypeptide(L)' 'MRLLFLILCILMVIVTSAQKCKDEYALCIYAKRFCKSKNYTDYMKKHCKKTCGYCRV' A
#
# COMPACT_ATOMS: atom_id res chain seq x y z
N MET A 1 -3.54 19.08 -26.93
CA MET A 1 -2.81 17.80 -26.76
C MET A 1 -2.02 17.73 -25.45
N ARG A 2 -1.21 18.74 -25.10
CA ARG A 2 -0.39 18.77 -23.87
C ARG A 2 -1.22 18.79 -22.56
N LEU A 3 -2.35 19.50 -22.56
CA LEU A 3 -3.28 19.55 -21.42
C LEU A 3 -3.99 18.21 -21.17
N LEU A 4 -4.32 17.48 -22.23
CA LEU A 4 -4.97 16.16 -22.14
C LEU A 4 -4.05 15.13 -21.47
N PHE A 5 -2.75 15.13 -21.85
CA PHE A 5 -1.74 14.28 -21.22
C PHE A 5 -1.57 14.60 -19.73
N LEU A 6 -1.54 15.88 -19.35
CA LEU A 6 -1.46 16.29 -17.94
C LEU A 6 -2.69 15.83 -17.15
N ILE A 7 -3.90 16.00 -17.70
CA ILE A 7 -5.14 15.54 -17.07
C ILE A 7 -5.14 14.01 -16.90
N LEU A 8 -4.71 13.26 -17.92
CA LEU A 8 -4.54 11.79 -17.85
C LEU A 8 -3.53 11.39 -16.77
N CYS A 9 -2.37 12.05 -16.71
CA CYS A 9 -1.37 11.79 -15.67
C CYS A 9 -1.91 12.11 -14.27
N ILE A 10 -2.63 13.23 -14.10
CA ILE A 10 -3.22 13.64 -12.83
C ILE A 10 -4.29 12.62 -12.38
N LEU A 11 -5.19 12.20 -13.28
CA LEU A 11 -6.18 11.17 -13.00
C LEU A 11 -5.53 9.84 -12.58
N MET A 12 -4.49 9.39 -13.30
CA MET A 12 -3.73 8.19 -12.95
C MET A 12 -3.05 8.30 -11.58
N VAL A 13 -2.43 9.44 -11.28
CA VAL A 13 -1.73 9.67 -10.00
C VAL A 13 -2.72 9.70 -8.84
N ILE A 14 -3.86 10.37 -8.98
CA ILE A 14 -4.89 10.46 -7.94
C ILE A 14 -5.45 9.07 -7.60
N VAL A 15 -5.72 8.24 -8.61
CA VAL A 15 -6.25 6.87 -8.40
C VAL A 15 -5.26 6.00 -7.61
N THR A 16 -3.95 6.16 -7.85
CA THR A 16 -2.94 5.37 -7.15
C THR A 16 -2.73 5.76 -5.69
N SER A 17 -3.10 6.97 -5.25
CA SER A 17 -2.86 7.44 -3.88
C SER A 17 -3.91 6.90 -2.89
N ALA A 18 -5.17 6.90 -3.29
CA ALA A 18 -6.30 6.47 -2.45
C ALA A 18 -6.29 4.97 -2.15
N GLN A 19 -5.68 4.15 -3.01
CA GLN A 19 -5.63 2.70 -2.84
C GLN A 19 -4.38 2.18 -2.09
N LYS A 20 -3.57 3.06 -1.51
CA LYS A 20 -2.28 2.65 -0.91
C LYS A 20 -2.44 1.85 0.38
N CYS A 21 -3.58 1.92 1.06
CA CYS A 21 -3.84 1.16 2.29
C CYS A 21 -4.71 -0.08 2.04
N LYS A 22 -4.08 -1.15 1.57
CA LYS A 22 -4.66 -2.49 1.55
C LYS A 22 -3.56 -3.52 1.77
N ASP A 23 -3.94 -4.69 2.24
CA ASP A 23 -3.05 -5.84 2.18
C ASP A 23 -2.98 -6.35 0.75
N GLU A 24 -1.81 -6.81 0.35
CA GLU A 24 -1.57 -7.41 -0.96
C GLU A 24 -2.08 -8.85 -1.01
N TYR A 25 -2.01 -9.57 0.12
CA TYR A 25 -2.42 -10.97 0.22
C TYR A 25 -3.47 -11.16 1.31
N ALA A 26 -4.46 -12.03 1.06
CA ALA A 26 -5.45 -12.43 2.05
C ALA A 26 -4.81 -13.13 3.27
N LEU A 27 -3.69 -13.81 3.07
CA LEU A 27 -2.94 -14.52 4.11
C LEU A 27 -2.29 -13.60 5.15
N CYS A 28 -2.27 -12.28 4.93
CA CYS A 28 -1.74 -11.32 5.90
C CYS A 28 -2.40 -11.48 7.28
N ILE A 29 -3.66 -11.94 7.35
CA ILE A 29 -4.36 -12.22 8.62
C ILE A 29 -3.59 -13.17 9.55
N TYR A 30 -2.84 -14.12 8.99
CA TYR A 30 -2.03 -15.10 9.74
C TYR A 30 -0.60 -14.59 10.03
N ALA A 31 -0.20 -13.49 9.40
CA ALA A 31 1.15 -12.95 9.47
C ALA A 31 1.31 -11.84 10.53
N LYS A 32 0.28 -11.54 11.33
CA LYS A 32 0.32 -10.49 12.37
C LYS A 32 1.54 -10.55 13.31
N ARG A 33 1.99 -11.76 13.66
CA ARG A 33 3.18 -11.96 14.51
C ARG A 33 4.45 -11.36 13.91
N PHE A 34 4.53 -11.27 12.59
CA PHE A 34 5.67 -10.74 11.86
C PHE A 34 5.70 -9.20 11.79
N CYS A 35 4.60 -8.52 12.12
CA CYS A 35 4.55 -7.05 12.20
C CYS A 35 5.53 -6.48 13.24
N LYS A 36 5.94 -7.27 14.23
CA LYS A 36 6.93 -6.86 15.25
C LYS A 36 8.30 -7.49 15.04
N SER A 37 8.45 -8.32 14.01
CA SER A 37 9.71 -9.00 13.73
C SER A 37 10.64 -8.08 12.94
N LYS A 38 11.83 -7.82 13.46
CA LYS A 38 12.85 -6.98 12.79
C LYS A 38 13.18 -7.48 11.37
N ASN A 39 13.21 -8.80 11.17
CA ASN A 39 13.56 -9.41 9.89
C ASN A 39 12.46 -9.29 8.84
N TYR A 40 11.19 -9.17 9.26
CA TYR A 40 10.05 -9.13 8.35
C TYR A 40 9.38 -7.77 8.30
N THR A 41 9.87 -6.77 9.04
CA THR A 41 9.23 -5.46 9.14
C THR A 41 9.03 -4.83 7.77
N ASP A 42 10.04 -4.88 6.89
CA ASP A 42 9.95 -4.28 5.56
C ASP A 42 9.00 -5.03 4.63
N TYR A 43 9.02 -6.37 4.70
CA TYR A 43 8.07 -7.22 3.98
C TYR A 43 6.63 -6.91 4.42
N MET A 44 6.39 -6.83 5.73
CA MET A 44 5.08 -6.55 6.30
C MET A 44 4.62 -5.12 5.99
N LYS A 45 5.52 -4.13 5.96
CA LYS A 45 5.24 -2.75 5.51
C LYS A 45 4.83 -2.66 4.05
N LYS A 46 5.38 -3.52 3.18
CA LYS A 46 5.06 -3.52 1.76
C LYS A 46 3.74 -4.23 1.48
N HIS A 47 3.60 -5.44 2.02
CA HIS A 47 2.58 -6.40 1.60
C HIS A 47 1.40 -6.50 2.58
N CYS A 48 1.60 -6.28 3.87
CA CYS A 48 0.60 -6.47 4.92
C CYS A 48 0.37 -5.20 5.76
N LYS A 49 0.45 -4.04 5.10
CA LYS A 49 0.38 -2.71 5.70
C LYS A 49 -0.93 -2.42 6.42
N LYS A 50 -2.06 -2.94 5.95
CA LYS A 50 -3.34 -2.76 6.64
C LYS A 50 -3.38 -3.65 7.87
N THR A 51 -3.03 -4.93 7.74
CA THR A 51 -3.00 -5.88 8.86
C THR A 51 -2.06 -5.42 9.98
N CYS A 52 -0.91 -4.84 9.64
CA CYS A 52 0.06 -4.35 10.63
C CYS A 52 -0.15 -2.90 11.07
N GLY A 53 -1.16 -2.19 10.54
CA GLY A 53 -1.42 -0.79 10.88
C GLY A 53 -0.36 0.20 10.38
N TYR A 54 0.35 -0.13 9.29
CA TYR A 54 1.37 0.73 8.66
C TYR A 54 0.82 1.66 7.59
N CYS A 55 -0.49 1.65 7.36
CA CYS A 55 -1.10 2.64 6.51
C CYS A 55 -0.82 4.02 7.07
N ARG A 56 -0.06 4.83 6.33
CA ARG A 56 0.02 6.26 6.62
C ARG A 56 -1.35 6.84 6.27
N VAL A 57 -1.92 7.57 7.22
CA VAL A 57 -2.93 8.59 6.90
C VAL A 57 -2.35 9.60 5.91
#